data_AF-A0A0B1ZJC1-F1
#
_entry.id   AF-A0A0B1ZJC1-F1
#
_cell.length_a   1.000
_cell.length_b   1.000
_cell.length_c   1.000
_cell.angle_alpha   90.00
_cell.angle_beta   90.00
_cell.angle_gamma   90.00
#
_symmetry.space_group_name_H-M   'P 1'
#
loop_
_entity.id
_entity.type
_entity.pdbx_description
1 polymer ?
#
loop_
_entity_poly.entity_id
_entity_poly.type
_entity_poly.pdbx_seq_one_letter_code
_entity_poly.pdbx_strand_id
1 'polypeptide(L)'
;MSGLDWLLFMLMLLVVFALGWMAGRGTARRRGASAPLPPAYFDLGPALRAEIETAVAEGHKIDAIKLLREATGMGLKESKDAVEAMERDRL
;
A
#
# COMPACT_ATOMS: atom_id res chain seq x y z
N MET A 1 27.64 28.92 -10.90
CA MET A 1 26.29 28.43 -10.56
C MET A 1 25.65 29.43 -9.65
N SER A 2 24.72 30.22 -10.17
CA SER A 2 24.00 31.24 -9.43
C SER A 2 22.81 30.58 -8.72
N GLY A 3 22.36 31.10 -7.58
CA GLY A 3 21.21 30.52 -6.85
C GLY A 3 19.91 30.41 -7.68
N LEU A 4 19.81 31.20 -8.76
CA LEU A 4 18.71 31.15 -9.72
C LEU A 4 18.68 29.83 -10.53
N ASP A 5 19.86 29.25 -10.83
CA ASP A 5 19.96 27.95 -11.51
C ASP A 5 19.42 26.82 -10.62
N TRP A 6 19.73 26.86 -9.32
CA TRP A 6 19.20 25.90 -8.34
C TRP A 6 17.69 25.99 -8.23
N LEU A 7 17.14 27.19 -8.34
CA LEU A 7 15.70 27.45 -8.35
C LEU A 7 15.03 26.87 -9.60
N LEU A 8 15.66 27.02 -10.78
CA LEU A 8 15.19 26.41 -12.03
C LEU A 8 15.32 24.89 -12.04
N PHE A 9 16.41 24.33 -11.51
CA PHE A 9 16.58 22.88 -11.34
C PHE A 9 15.60 22.29 -10.35
N MET A 10 15.37 22.95 -9.21
CA MET A 10 14.34 22.56 -8.23
C MET A 10 12.94 22.67 -8.83
N LEU A 11 12.65 23.73 -9.58
CA LEU A 11 11.36 23.89 -10.27
C LEU A 11 11.16 22.79 -11.33
N MET A 12 12.19 22.48 -12.12
CA MET A 12 12.14 21.42 -13.13
C MET A 12 11.98 20.04 -12.48
N LEU A 13 12.71 19.76 -11.39
CA LEU A 13 12.54 18.53 -10.60
C LEU A 13 11.15 18.44 -9.99
N LEU A 14 10.60 19.54 -9.46
CA LEU A 14 9.26 19.58 -8.88
C LEU A 14 8.20 19.36 -9.98
N VAL A 15 8.38 19.92 -11.17
CA VAL A 15 7.49 19.71 -12.33
C VAL A 15 7.55 18.27 -12.84
N VAL A 16 8.75 17.70 -13.01
CA VAL A 16 8.90 16.28 -13.42
C VAL A 16 8.36 15.34 -12.34
N PHE A 17 8.59 15.65 -11.06
CA PHE A 17 8.03 14.93 -9.93
C PHE A 17 6.50 15.04 -9.88
N ALA A 18 5.93 16.23 -10.12
CA ALA A 18 4.50 16.46 -10.18
C ALA A 18 3.84 15.76 -11.38
N LEU A 19 4.47 15.79 -12.55
CA LEU A 19 4.00 15.09 -13.76
C LEU A 19 4.07 13.56 -13.57
N GLY A 20 5.15 13.05 -12.98
CA GLY A 20 5.27 11.64 -12.59
C GLY A 20 4.27 11.24 -11.49
N TRP A 21 4.00 12.12 -10.54
CA TRP A 21 3.02 11.92 -9.47
C TRP A 21 1.56 11.98 -9.96
N MET A 22 1.31 12.70 -11.06
CA MET A 22 -0.01 12.80 -11.67
C MET A 22 -0.31 11.61 -12.59
N ALA A 23 0.70 11.04 -13.27
CA ALA A 23 0.58 9.80 -14.03
C ALA A 23 0.49 8.54 -13.13
N GLY A 24 1.01 8.60 -11.89
CA GLY A 24 0.88 7.55 -10.88
C GLY A 24 -0.51 7.45 -10.21
N ARG A 25 -1.47 8.31 -10.57
CA ARG A 25 -2.86 8.27 -10.06
C ARG A 25 -3.80 7.34 -10.85
N GLY A 26 -3.26 6.46 -11.68
CA GLY A 26 -4.03 5.64 -12.64
C GLY A 26 -4.67 4.33 -12.14
N THR A 27 -4.57 3.95 -10.86
CA THR A 27 -5.24 2.73 -10.34
C THR A 27 -5.98 2.95 -9.01
N ALA A 28 -6.23 4.20 -8.62
CA ALA A 28 -6.96 4.54 -7.38
C ALA A 28 -8.40 5.00 -7.63
N ARG A 29 -9.06 4.42 -8.63
CA ARG A 29 -10.52 4.56 -8.83
C ARG A 29 -11.28 3.33 -8.33
N ARG A 30 -11.02 2.93 -7.09
CA ARG A 30 -11.98 2.26 -6.21
C ARG A 30 -11.72 2.72 -4.78
N ARG A 31 -12.18 3.93 -4.48
CA ARG A 31 -12.43 4.34 -3.10
C ARG A 31 -13.53 3.43 -2.55
N GLY A 32 -13.25 2.72 -1.47
CA GLY A 32 -14.28 2.35 -0.48
C GLY A 32 -15.13 1.12 -0.74
N ALA A 33 -14.91 0.33 -1.79
CA ALA A 33 -15.46 -1.03 -1.84
C ALA A 33 -14.39 -1.96 -1.28
N SER A 34 -14.69 -2.59 -0.14
CA SER A 34 -13.91 -3.66 0.49
C SER A 34 -13.23 -4.50 -0.59
N ALA A 35 -11.90 -4.39 -0.72
CA ALA A 35 -11.19 -5.28 -1.61
C ALA A 35 -11.37 -6.69 -1.02
N PRO A 36 -11.96 -7.65 -1.76
CA PRO A 36 -12.08 -9.00 -1.27
C PRO A 36 -10.69 -9.51 -0.91
N LEU A 37 -10.60 -10.28 0.18
CA LEU A 37 -9.35 -10.93 0.57
C LEU A 37 -8.73 -11.58 -0.66
N PRO A 38 -7.45 -11.31 -0.96
CA PRO A 38 -6.83 -11.83 -2.16
C PRO A 38 -6.96 -13.36 -2.16
N PRO A 39 -7.18 -14.01 -3.31
CA PRO A 39 -7.26 -15.47 -3.36
C PRO A 39 -5.99 -16.12 -2.80
N ALA A 40 -4.82 -15.50 -3.03
CA ALA A 40 -3.54 -15.90 -2.45
C ALA A 40 -3.53 -15.83 -0.91
N TYR A 41 -4.40 -15.01 -0.29
CA TYR A 41 -4.62 -15.08 1.15
C TYR A 41 -5.04 -16.50 1.50
N PHE A 42 -6.00 -17.14 0.81
CA PHE A 42 -6.48 -18.53 1.03
C PHE A 42 -5.48 -19.65 0.69
N ASP A 43 -4.35 -19.30 0.08
CA ASP A 43 -3.23 -20.22 -0.13
C ASP A 43 -2.13 -20.11 0.95
N LEU A 44 -2.15 -19.06 1.79
CA LEU A 44 -1.22 -18.93 2.91
C LEU A 44 -1.32 -20.08 3.93
N GLY A 45 -0.19 -20.49 4.49
CA GLY A 45 -0.17 -21.45 5.58
C GLY A 45 -0.99 -20.96 6.79
N PRO A 46 -1.67 -21.86 7.53
CA PRO A 46 -2.58 -21.48 8.61
C PRO A 46 -1.88 -20.69 9.73
N ALA A 47 -0.60 -20.98 10.01
CA ALA A 47 0.19 -20.23 10.98
C ALA A 47 0.39 -18.77 10.57
N LEU A 48 0.71 -18.51 9.30
CA LEU A 48 0.95 -17.17 8.78
C LEU A 48 -0.34 -16.33 8.74
N ARG A 49 -1.49 -16.96 8.44
CA ARG A 49 -2.78 -16.28 8.54
C ARG A 49 -3.08 -15.81 9.94
N ALA A 50 -2.92 -16.70 10.92
CA ALA A 50 -3.14 -16.39 12.32
C ALA A 50 -2.22 -15.24 12.78
N GLU A 51 -0.98 -15.22 12.29
CA GLU A 51 -0.04 -14.13 12.56
C GLU A 51 -0.49 -12.80 11.94
N ILE A 52 -0.95 -12.81 10.68
CA ILE A 52 -1.53 -11.64 10.02
C ILE A 52 -2.77 -11.16 10.78
N GLU A 53 -3.69 -12.06 11.11
CA GLU A 53 -4.92 -11.73 11.85
C GLU A 53 -4.64 -11.18 13.26
N THR A 54 -3.60 -11.70 13.92
CA THR A 54 -3.15 -11.20 15.24
C THR A 54 -2.55 -9.82 15.09
N ALA A 55 -1.68 -9.61 14.11
CA ALA A 55 -1.11 -8.29 13.82
C ALA A 55 -2.19 -7.26 13.45
N VAL A 56 -3.24 -7.66 12.73
CA VAL A 56 -4.40 -6.79 12.47
C VAL A 56 -5.17 -6.50 13.76
N ALA A 57 -5.42 -7.50 14.61
CA ALA A 57 -6.13 -7.33 15.87
C ALA A 57 -5.40 -6.43 16.89
N GLU A 58 -4.06 -6.52 16.91
CA GLU A 58 -3.21 -5.68 17.76
C GLU A 58 -3.03 -4.26 17.21
N GLY A 59 -3.56 -3.96 16.02
CA GLY A 59 -3.38 -2.67 15.35
C GLY A 59 -2.00 -2.49 14.72
N HIS A 60 -1.19 -3.56 14.64
CA HIS A 60 0.12 -3.62 13.98
C HIS A 60 -0.01 -3.72 12.46
N LYS A 61 -0.70 -2.74 11.85
CA LYS A 61 -1.02 -2.73 10.40
C LYS A 61 0.21 -2.84 9.52
N ILE A 62 1.33 -2.22 9.93
CA ILE A 62 2.58 -2.27 9.16
C ILE A 62 3.10 -3.70 9.04
N ASP A 63 3.05 -4.48 10.12
CA ASP A 63 3.57 -5.85 10.12
C ASP A 63 2.62 -6.80 9.38
N ALA A 64 1.31 -6.63 9.55
CA ALA A 64 0.32 -7.33 8.73
C ALA A 64 0.52 -7.06 7.22
N ILE A 65 0.80 -5.81 6.85
CA ILE A 65 1.08 -5.41 5.45
C ILE A 65 2.37 -6.04 4.95
N LYS A 66 3.43 -6.09 5.76
CA LYS A 66 4.70 -6.75 5.39
C LYS A 66 4.49 -8.24 5.17
N LEU A 67 3.89 -8.94 6.14
CA LEU A 67 3.63 -10.38 6.07
C LEU A 67 2.80 -10.73 4.84
N LEU A 68 1.72 -9.98 4.58
CA LEU A 68 0.87 -10.19 3.42
C LEU A 68 1.63 -9.92 2.11
N ARG A 69 2.44 -8.86 2.06
CA ARG A 69 3.26 -8.51 0.89
C ARG A 69 4.34 -9.54 0.60
N GLU A 70 5.05 -10.01 1.62
CA GLU A 70 6.11 -11.00 1.47
C GLU A 70 5.55 -12.35 1.00
N ALA A 71 4.36 -12.70 1.47
CA ALA A 71 3.75 -13.98 1.13
C ALA A 71 3.02 -13.99 -0.22
N THR A 72 2.54 -12.84 -0.69
CA THR A 72 1.74 -12.73 -1.93
C THR A 72 2.44 -11.96 -3.05
N GLY A 73 3.51 -11.23 -2.75
CA GLY A 73 4.22 -10.35 -3.71
C GLY A 73 3.44 -9.09 -4.09
N MET A 74 2.32 -8.79 -3.44
CA MET A 74 1.45 -7.66 -3.79
C MET A 74 2.11 -6.29 -3.62
N GLY A 75 1.57 -5.28 -4.33
CA GLY A 75 1.96 -3.90 -4.13
C GLY A 75 1.65 -3.42 -2.71
N LEU A 76 2.39 -2.41 -2.23
CA LEU A 76 2.20 -1.84 -0.90
C LEU A 76 0.76 -1.31 -0.71
N LYS A 77 0.19 -0.75 -1.77
CA LYS A 77 -1.19 -0.24 -1.78
C LYS A 77 -2.21 -1.37 -1.62
N GLU A 78 -2.09 -2.44 -2.39
CA GLU A 78 -2.99 -3.61 -2.32
C GLU A 78 -2.91 -4.29 -0.97
N SER A 79 -1.69 -4.45 -0.45
CA SER A 79 -1.45 -5.05 0.86
C SER A 79 -2.09 -4.21 1.98
N LYS A 80 -1.98 -2.88 1.88
CA LYS A 80 -2.65 -1.95 2.80
C LYS A 80 -4.17 -2.04 2.71
N ASP A 81 -4.74 -1.98 1.50
CA ASP A 81 -6.18 -2.06 1.30
C ASP A 81 -6.76 -3.39 1.84
N ALA A 82 -6.04 -4.51 1.67
CA ALA A 82 -6.44 -5.82 2.20
C ALA A 82 -6.40 -5.86 3.74
N VAL A 83 -5.36 -5.31 4.37
CA VAL A 83 -5.24 -5.24 5.83
C VAL A 83 -6.31 -4.33 6.43
N GLU A 84 -6.59 -3.19 5.80
CA GLU A 84 -7.70 -2.32 6.23
C GLU A 84 -9.08 -3.00 6.05
N ALA A 85 -9.24 -3.88 5.06
CA ALA A 85 -10.46 -4.67 4.91
C ALA A 85 -10.61 -5.72 6.02
N MET A 86 -9.52 -6.42 6.39
CA MET A 86 -9.50 -7.35 7.53
C MET A 86 -9.86 -6.67 8.85
N GLU A 87 -9.37 -5.45 9.06
CA GLU A 87 -9.67 -4.66 10.26
C GLU A 87 -11.15 -4.25 10.32
N ARG A 88 -11.73 -3.84 9.18
CA ARG A 88 -13.12 -3.39 9.13
C ARG A 88 -14.15 -4.53 9.17
N ASP A 89 -13.84 -5.69 8.61
CA ASP A 89 -14.74 -6.86 8.60
C ASP A 89 -14.87 -7.51 10.00
N ARG A 90 -13.89 -7.28 10.87
CA ARG A 90 -13.81 -7.88 12.22
C ARG A 90 -14.42 -7.01 13.34
N LEU A 91 -14.92 -5.81 13.01
CA LEU A 91 -15.64 -4.89 13.92
C LEU A 91 -17.15 -4.97 13.71
#